data_AF-A0A8T0NFC0-F1
#
_entry.id   AF-A0A8T0NFC0-F1
#
_cell.length_a   1.000
_cell.length_b   1.000
_cell.length_c   1.000
_cell.angle_alpha   90.00
_cell.angle_beta   90.00
_cell.angle_gamma   90.00
#
_symmetry.space_group_name_H-M   'P 1'
#
loop_
_entity.id
_entity.type
_entity.pdbx_description
1 polymer ?
#
loop_
_entity_poly.entity_id
_entity_poly.type
_entity_poly.pdbx_seq_one_letter_code
_entity_poly.pdbx_strand_id
1 'polypeptide(L)'
;MQLQPTIYVQSILPTSTYILIFSIPNFEGTLCLVSLIYKHFQVMFSTDGYAFPETYYLGAKKARDVVYNVLAAACEDGDLSIQEAIEAVDDIFRRNALHLYKLNVTNGSINNETTIAGGGVSSTSVEEDVLFVRIIWSDASGQNRCRVVPAGRFYEVTRNKGVGLTFAVMGMTSFCDGPADGTNLTGVGEIRLVPDMPTLLRLPWSSREEMVMADMQIRPGEAWEYCPRNALRKVTKVLLDEFNVTMKAGFENEFFLRRKLVSDGVEQWVPYDNTNYCSTSAFDGASSILQEVYSSLKTSDIVVEQLHAESGKGQFEIALKYILCTLAADKLIYARETIKSIARKHGLLATFLPKPDLNDIGSGSHVHLSLWEDDQNVFMGSSKDNFYGMSKTGAQFLAGVYHHLSSILAFTAPHPNSYDRIQPNTWSGAYLCWGKENREAPLRTACPPGVPLELVSNFEIKSFDACANPHLGLAAIVAAGIDGLRRGLKLPEPVESNPADYASKLQRLPQNLQESVESLSGDKVLHELIGDKLVKAAIAIRKAEIDHYAKNPGAFNDLIYRY
;
A
#
# COMPACT_ATOMS: atom_id res chain seq x y z
N MET A 1 -62.51 12.81 -17.59
CA MET A 1 -62.21 12.24 -18.93
C MET A 1 -61.22 11.12 -18.70
N GLN A 2 -61.73 9.89 -18.74
CA GLN A 2 -61.00 8.66 -18.49
C GLN A 2 -59.97 8.43 -19.61
N LEU A 3 -58.73 8.11 -19.24
CA LEU A 3 -57.84 7.32 -20.09
C LEU A 3 -57.64 5.99 -19.36
N GLN A 4 -58.33 4.96 -19.84
CA GLN A 4 -58.13 3.58 -19.42
C GLN A 4 -56.74 3.09 -19.83
N PRO A 5 -56.04 2.30 -19.00
CA PRO A 5 -55.01 1.39 -19.46
C PRO A 5 -55.63 0.03 -19.78
N THR A 6 -55.61 -0.32 -21.06
CA THR A 6 -55.98 -1.61 -21.61
C THR A 6 -55.01 -2.70 -21.13
N ILE A 7 -55.54 -3.77 -20.54
CA ILE A 7 -54.77 -4.99 -20.20
C ILE A 7 -54.63 -5.83 -21.46
N TYR A 8 -53.41 -6.10 -21.91
CA TYR A 8 -53.14 -7.14 -22.91
C TYR A 8 -53.00 -8.49 -22.20
N VAL A 9 -53.92 -9.40 -22.49
CA VAL A 9 -53.76 -10.83 -22.20
C VAL A 9 -53.40 -11.50 -23.51
N GLN A 10 -52.20 -12.08 -23.61
CA GLN A 10 -51.86 -12.98 -24.70
C GLN A 10 -51.51 -14.34 -24.10
N SER A 11 -52.50 -15.23 -24.06
CA SER A 11 -52.28 -16.66 -23.87
C SER A 11 -51.82 -17.29 -25.18
N ILE A 12 -50.95 -18.30 -25.13
CA ILE A 12 -51.18 -19.68 -25.61
C ILE A 12 -49.91 -20.50 -25.31
N LEU A 13 -50.03 -21.48 -24.40
CA LEU A 13 -49.67 -22.90 -24.58
C LEU A 13 -50.11 -23.69 -23.32
N PRO A 14 -50.46 -24.99 -23.42
CA PRO A 14 -51.37 -25.66 -22.50
C PRO A 14 -50.62 -26.40 -21.39
N THR A 15 -50.50 -25.80 -20.22
CA THR A 15 -50.51 -26.46 -18.90
C THR A 15 -50.50 -25.38 -17.82
N SER A 16 -51.21 -25.64 -16.74
CA SER A 16 -51.64 -24.71 -15.69
C SER A 16 -50.51 -24.04 -14.90
N THR A 17 -49.81 -23.07 -15.49
CA THR A 17 -48.80 -22.26 -14.78
C THR A 17 -48.97 -20.79 -15.14
N TYR A 18 -49.30 -19.96 -14.15
CA TYR A 18 -49.28 -18.49 -14.28
C TYR A 18 -47.88 -17.98 -13.94
N ILE A 19 -47.27 -17.17 -14.81
CA ILE A 19 -46.00 -16.47 -14.54
C ILE A 19 -46.31 -14.97 -14.41
N LEU A 20 -46.05 -14.40 -13.23
CA LEU A 20 -46.12 -12.96 -12.98
C LEU A 20 -44.72 -12.35 -13.21
N ILE A 21 -44.62 -11.37 -14.10
CA ILE A 21 -43.42 -10.57 -14.32
C ILE A 21 -43.68 -9.18 -13.72
N PHE A 22 -42.84 -8.75 -12.78
CA PHE A 22 -42.95 -7.44 -12.14
C PHE A 22 -41.97 -6.45 -12.79
N SER A 23 -42.48 -5.29 -13.21
CA SER A 23 -41.69 -4.11 -13.54
C SER A 23 -42.06 -2.99 -12.57
N ILE A 24 -41.08 -2.36 -11.93
CA ILE A 24 -41.29 -1.38 -10.86
C ILE A 24 -41.19 0.04 -11.44
N PRO A 25 -42.21 0.88 -11.25
CA PRO A 25 -42.05 2.00 -10.31
C PRO A 25 -43.24 2.16 -9.34
N ASN A 26 -42.89 2.52 -8.09
CA ASN A 26 -43.75 2.92 -6.97
C ASN A 26 -44.58 1.83 -6.27
N PHE A 27 -43.88 1.20 -5.32
CA PHE A 27 -44.31 0.93 -3.94
C PHE A 27 -45.59 1.70 -3.52
N GLU A 28 -46.76 1.05 -3.49
CA GLU A 28 -47.89 1.46 -2.62
C GLU A 28 -48.98 0.39 -2.62
N GLY A 29 -48.65 -0.75 -2.01
CA GLY A 29 -49.57 -1.88 -1.89
C GLY A 29 -48.94 -2.99 -1.10
N THR A 30 -48.54 -2.69 0.14
CA THR A 30 -48.28 -3.68 1.19
C THR A 30 -49.19 -4.90 1.00
N LEU A 31 -48.62 -6.10 0.88
CA LEU A 31 -49.32 -7.34 1.28
C LEU A 31 -50.64 -7.71 0.59
N CYS A 32 -51.06 -7.11 -0.52
CA CYS A 32 -52.36 -7.47 -1.10
C CYS A 32 -52.27 -8.80 -1.88
N LEU A 33 -52.43 -9.92 -1.17
CA LEU A 33 -52.49 -11.33 -1.62
C LEU A 33 -51.21 -12.20 -1.45
N VAL A 34 -50.54 -12.16 -0.30
CA VAL A 34 -50.17 -13.45 0.35
C VAL A 34 -51.40 -14.07 1.04
N SER A 35 -52.47 -13.27 1.14
CA SER A 35 -53.77 -13.61 1.70
C SER A 35 -54.43 -14.78 0.95
N LEU A 36 -54.71 -15.80 1.74
CA LEU A 36 -55.67 -16.89 1.51
C LEU A 36 -55.16 -18.12 0.75
N ILE A 37 -54.69 -19.06 1.59
CA ILE A 37 -54.90 -20.50 1.47
C ILE A 37 -53.84 -21.22 0.63
N TYR A 38 -53.21 -22.18 1.29
CA TYR A 38 -52.42 -23.29 0.77
C TYR A 38 -52.65 -23.74 -0.70
N LYS A 39 -51.58 -24.36 -1.20
CA LYS A 39 -51.43 -25.22 -2.40
C LYS A 39 -51.28 -24.47 -3.73
N HIS A 40 -50.00 -24.31 -4.11
CA HIS A 40 -49.49 -24.21 -5.49
C HIS A 40 -49.10 -22.82 -6.00
N PHE A 41 -48.16 -22.16 -5.31
CA PHE A 41 -47.30 -21.18 -5.98
C PHE A 41 -45.82 -21.49 -5.72
N GLN A 42 -45.07 -21.69 -6.82
CA GLN A 42 -43.61 -21.61 -6.81
C GLN A 42 -43.24 -20.13 -6.92
N VAL A 43 -42.58 -19.59 -5.89
CA VAL A 43 -41.91 -18.29 -6.00
C VAL A 43 -40.58 -18.55 -6.70
N MET A 44 -40.53 -18.30 -8.02
CA MET A 44 -39.27 -18.29 -8.76
C MET A 44 -38.69 -16.88 -8.78
N PHE A 45 -37.43 -16.76 -8.36
CA PHE A 45 -36.62 -15.58 -8.61
C PHE A 45 -35.75 -15.88 -9.85
N SER A 46 -36.00 -15.20 -10.97
CA SER A 46 -35.15 -15.28 -12.16
C SER A 46 -34.02 -14.25 -12.05
N THR A 47 -32.82 -14.68 -12.40
CA THR A 47 -31.55 -13.93 -12.31
C THR A 47 -31.19 -13.19 -13.60
N ASP A 48 -32.06 -13.20 -14.60
CA ASP A 48 -31.64 -13.00 -15.99
C ASP A 48 -31.68 -11.51 -16.41
N GLY A 49 -31.52 -10.58 -15.47
CA GLY A 49 -31.86 -9.17 -15.71
C GLY A 49 -31.02 -8.08 -15.04
N TYR A 50 -29.90 -8.35 -14.37
CA TYR A 50 -29.12 -7.27 -13.73
C TYR A 50 -27.61 -7.38 -13.97
N ALA A 51 -27.03 -6.29 -14.47
CA ALA A 51 -25.65 -6.20 -14.97
C ALA A 51 -24.57 -6.00 -13.89
N PHE A 52 -24.94 -5.81 -12.61
CA PHE A 52 -24.00 -5.42 -11.55
C PHE A 52 -24.10 -6.32 -10.28
N PRO A 53 -22.98 -6.88 -9.77
CA PRO A 53 -22.94 -7.75 -8.59
C PRO A 53 -23.49 -7.14 -7.29
N GLU A 54 -23.41 -5.82 -7.13
CA GLU A 54 -23.85 -5.09 -5.94
C GLU A 54 -25.38 -5.12 -5.79
N THR A 55 -26.11 -5.06 -6.91
CA THR A 55 -27.58 -5.15 -6.92
C THR A 55 -28.05 -6.56 -6.56
N TYR A 56 -27.29 -7.58 -6.97
CA TYR A 56 -27.52 -8.97 -6.57
C TYR A 56 -27.37 -9.16 -5.05
N TYR A 57 -26.29 -8.64 -4.46
CA TYR A 57 -26.07 -8.70 -3.02
C TYR A 57 -27.19 -7.98 -2.24
N LEU A 58 -27.60 -6.79 -2.69
CA LEU A 58 -28.69 -6.04 -2.06
C LEU A 58 -30.04 -6.76 -2.14
N GLY A 59 -30.34 -7.42 -3.27
CA GLY A 59 -31.54 -8.23 -3.43
C GLY A 59 -31.56 -9.45 -2.51
N ALA A 60 -30.46 -10.20 -2.48
CA ALA A 60 -30.31 -11.38 -1.62
C ALA A 60 -30.39 -11.02 -0.12
N LYS A 61 -29.78 -9.90 0.28
CA LYS A 61 -29.87 -9.39 1.66
C LYS A 61 -31.32 -9.03 2.02
N LYS A 62 -32.00 -8.22 1.19
CA LYS A 62 -33.39 -7.81 1.44
C LYS A 62 -34.36 -8.99 1.50
N ALA A 63 -34.17 -10.01 0.67
CA ALA A 63 -34.99 -11.22 0.71
C ALA A 63 -34.85 -11.97 2.05
N ARG A 64 -33.63 -12.09 2.59
CA ARG A 64 -33.38 -12.70 3.90
C ARG A 64 -34.00 -11.87 5.03
N ASP A 65 -33.87 -10.55 4.96
CA ASP A 65 -34.45 -9.65 5.97
C ASP A 65 -35.99 -9.76 6.00
N VAL A 66 -36.65 -9.85 4.83
CA VAL A 66 -38.11 -10.04 4.75
C VAL A 66 -38.53 -11.39 5.32
N VAL A 67 -37.87 -12.49 4.92
CA VAL A 67 -38.21 -13.83 5.43
C VAL A 67 -37.98 -13.92 6.93
N TYR A 68 -36.89 -13.34 7.44
CA TYR A 68 -36.63 -13.27 8.88
C TYR A 68 -37.76 -12.54 9.62
N ASN A 69 -38.12 -11.33 9.18
CA ASN A 69 -39.14 -10.53 9.87
C ASN A 69 -40.52 -11.21 9.85
N VAL A 70 -40.91 -11.83 8.72
CA VAL A 70 -42.20 -12.52 8.61
C VAL A 70 -42.25 -13.76 9.51
N LEU A 71 -41.19 -14.58 9.52
CA LEU A 71 -41.17 -15.78 10.34
C LEU A 71 -40.96 -15.48 11.82
N ALA A 72 -40.20 -14.43 12.16
CA ALA A 72 -40.06 -13.96 13.53
C ALA A 72 -41.40 -13.47 14.09
N ALA A 73 -42.15 -12.67 13.33
CA ALA A 73 -43.50 -12.24 13.72
C ALA A 73 -44.46 -13.43 13.90
N ALA A 74 -44.44 -14.41 12.98
CA ALA A 74 -45.24 -15.63 13.11
C ALA A 74 -44.87 -16.46 14.36
N CYS A 75 -43.60 -16.47 14.75
CA CYS A 75 -43.17 -17.10 16.00
C CYS A 75 -43.62 -16.32 17.24
N GLU A 76 -43.58 -14.99 17.19
CA GLU A 76 -44.05 -14.12 18.28
C GLU A 76 -45.56 -14.20 18.49
N ASP A 77 -46.32 -14.32 17.40
CA ASP A 77 -47.78 -14.48 17.41
C ASP A 77 -48.22 -15.91 17.77
N GLY A 78 -47.27 -16.86 17.84
CA GLY A 78 -47.52 -18.26 18.19
C GLY A 78 -48.08 -19.12 17.04
N ASP A 79 -48.08 -18.59 15.82
CA ASP A 79 -48.52 -19.30 14.60
C ASP A 79 -47.52 -20.35 14.13
N LEU A 80 -46.23 -20.18 14.47
CA LEU A 80 -45.16 -21.14 14.21
C LEU A 80 -44.28 -21.32 15.45
N SER A 81 -43.77 -22.52 15.66
CA SER A 81 -42.62 -22.72 16.54
C SER A 81 -41.32 -22.28 15.85
N ILE A 82 -40.30 -21.96 16.65
CA ILE A 82 -38.95 -21.62 16.14
C ILE A 82 -38.40 -22.73 15.23
N GLN A 83 -38.68 -23.99 15.55
CA GLN A 83 -38.24 -25.14 14.76
C GLN A 83 -38.92 -25.18 13.38
N GLU A 84 -40.23 -24.93 13.34
CA GLU A 84 -40.99 -24.85 12.07
C GLU A 84 -40.56 -23.67 11.22
N ALA A 85 -40.21 -22.52 11.84
CA ALA A 85 -39.64 -21.39 11.14
C ALA A 85 -38.27 -21.70 10.53
N ILE A 86 -37.39 -22.42 11.24
CA ILE A 86 -36.09 -22.86 10.72
C ILE A 86 -36.27 -23.81 9.53
N GLU A 87 -37.21 -24.75 9.62
CA GLU A 87 -37.52 -25.66 8.52
C GLU A 87 -38.08 -24.92 7.30
N ALA A 88 -38.94 -23.92 7.50
CA ALA A 88 -39.45 -23.07 6.44
C ALA A 88 -38.33 -22.28 5.73
N VAL A 89 -37.36 -21.74 6.48
CA VAL A 89 -36.17 -21.08 5.89
C VAL A 89 -35.35 -22.05 5.05
N ASP A 90 -35.13 -23.27 5.56
CA ASP A 90 -34.37 -24.32 4.86
C ASP A 90 -35.07 -24.73 3.55
N ASP A 91 -36.39 -24.86 3.58
CA ASP A 91 -37.19 -25.14 2.38
C ASP A 91 -37.11 -24.01 1.36
N ILE A 92 -37.32 -22.76 1.80
CA ILE A 92 -37.36 -21.57 0.94
C ILE A 92 -36.02 -21.36 0.22
N PHE A 93 -34.90 -21.36 0.97
CA PHE A 93 -33.62 -20.95 0.42
C PHE A 93 -32.74 -22.10 -0.06
N ARG A 94 -32.88 -23.31 0.50
CA ARG A 94 -32.01 -24.45 0.18
C ARG A 94 -32.74 -25.54 -0.58
N ARG A 95 -33.79 -26.15 -0.02
CA ARG A 95 -34.40 -27.35 -0.64
C ARG A 95 -35.06 -27.03 -1.97
N ASN A 96 -35.70 -25.87 -2.10
CA ASN A 96 -36.24 -25.39 -3.37
C ASN A 96 -35.16 -25.24 -4.44
N ALA A 97 -34.00 -24.68 -4.10
CA ALA A 97 -32.89 -24.52 -5.03
C ALA A 97 -32.30 -25.88 -5.44
N LEU A 98 -32.08 -26.79 -4.47
CA LEU A 98 -31.58 -28.13 -4.75
C LEU A 98 -32.52 -28.90 -5.69
N HIS A 99 -33.82 -28.80 -5.46
CA HIS A 99 -34.84 -29.43 -6.31
C HIS A 99 -34.94 -28.80 -7.70
N LEU A 100 -34.99 -27.46 -7.78
CA LEU A 100 -35.14 -26.73 -9.05
C LEU A 100 -33.93 -26.94 -9.98
N TYR A 101 -32.72 -26.87 -9.43
CA TYR A 101 -31.48 -26.99 -10.19
C TYR A 101 -30.94 -28.42 -10.26
N LYS A 102 -31.67 -29.41 -9.72
CA LYS A 102 -31.28 -30.84 -9.68
C LYS A 102 -29.87 -31.06 -9.12
N LEU A 103 -29.55 -30.33 -8.05
CA LEU A 103 -28.23 -30.39 -7.42
C LEU A 103 -28.18 -31.57 -6.44
N ASN A 104 -27.34 -32.56 -6.73
CA ASN A 104 -27.12 -33.70 -5.85
C ASN A 104 -26.14 -33.31 -4.74
N VAL A 105 -26.65 -32.84 -3.60
CA VAL A 105 -25.85 -32.65 -2.39
C VAL A 105 -26.11 -33.83 -1.47
N THR A 106 -25.08 -34.64 -1.19
CA THR A 106 -25.15 -35.70 -0.18
C THR A 106 -25.42 -35.07 1.18
N ASN A 107 -26.54 -35.44 1.82
CA ASN A 107 -26.93 -34.98 3.15
C ASN A 107 -25.84 -35.31 4.18
N GLY A 108 -25.03 -34.33 4.54
CA GLY A 108 -24.30 -34.33 5.80
C GLY A 108 -25.31 -34.15 6.92
N SER A 109 -25.69 -35.24 7.57
CA SER A 109 -26.53 -35.24 8.77
C SER A 109 -25.82 -34.45 9.88
N ILE A 110 -26.49 -33.41 10.38
CA ILE A 110 -26.14 -32.78 11.66
C ILE A 110 -26.62 -33.74 12.74
N ASN A 111 -25.73 -34.60 13.24
CA ASN A 111 -25.99 -35.42 14.42
C ASN A 111 -25.52 -34.67 15.67
N ASN A 112 -26.49 -34.25 16.48
CA ASN A 112 -26.32 -33.90 17.88
C ASN A 112 -26.00 -35.18 18.66
N GLU A 113 -24.73 -35.55 18.81
CA GLU A 113 -24.31 -36.42 19.90
C GLU A 113 -22.81 -36.29 20.20
N THR A 114 -22.54 -35.83 21.41
CA THR A 114 -21.24 -35.64 22.02
C THR A 114 -20.52 -36.99 22.17
N THR A 115 -19.38 -37.18 21.50
CA THR A 115 -18.39 -38.18 21.95
C THR A 115 -16.98 -37.73 21.62
N ILE A 116 -16.20 -37.54 22.68
CA ILE A 116 -14.77 -37.22 22.67
C ILE A 116 -14.01 -38.49 22.27
N ALA A 117 -13.29 -38.45 21.15
CA ALA A 117 -12.17 -39.36 20.89
C ALA A 117 -11.19 -38.68 19.91
N GLY A 118 -9.91 -38.70 20.27
CA GLY A 118 -8.87 -37.83 19.73
C GLY A 118 -8.38 -38.15 18.32
N GLY A 119 -7.92 -37.10 17.65
CA GLY A 119 -7.17 -37.13 16.40
C GLY A 119 -6.85 -35.69 15.98
N GLY A 120 -5.65 -35.21 16.31
CA GLY A 120 -5.31 -33.80 16.29
C GLY A 120 -5.21 -33.16 14.90
N VAL A 121 -5.58 -31.88 14.84
CA VAL A 121 -4.71 -30.76 14.40
C VAL A 121 -5.23 -29.54 15.14
N SER A 122 -4.37 -28.88 15.91
CA SER A 122 -4.66 -27.57 16.51
C SER A 122 -4.66 -26.51 15.40
N SER A 123 -5.81 -26.19 14.80
CA SER A 123 -6.01 -24.91 14.13
C SER A 123 -6.66 -23.95 15.11
N THR A 124 -5.85 -23.00 15.56
CA THR A 124 -6.14 -21.94 16.51
C THR A 124 -7.42 -21.16 16.18
N SER A 125 -8.23 -20.89 17.21
CA SER A 125 -9.46 -20.07 17.23
C SER A 125 -9.34 -18.63 16.69
N VAL A 126 -8.17 -18.23 16.19
CA VAL A 126 -7.89 -16.90 15.63
C VAL A 126 -8.29 -16.83 14.15
N GLU A 127 -8.22 -17.95 13.42
CA GLU A 127 -8.54 -17.99 11.97
C GLU A 127 -10.05 -17.83 11.70
N GLU A 128 -10.93 -18.19 12.65
CA GLU A 128 -12.39 -18.13 12.49
C GLU A 128 -12.97 -16.69 12.57
N ASP A 129 -12.25 -15.73 13.15
CA ASP A 129 -12.67 -14.31 13.23
C ASP A 129 -12.03 -13.42 12.14
N VAL A 130 -11.25 -14.00 11.22
CA VAL A 130 -10.75 -13.26 10.04
C VAL A 130 -11.80 -13.32 8.94
N LEU A 131 -12.25 -12.16 8.44
CA LEU A 131 -13.12 -12.08 7.26
C LEU A 131 -12.30 -12.03 5.98
N PHE A 132 -11.26 -11.21 5.98
CA PHE A 132 -10.48 -10.93 4.77
C PHE A 132 -8.97 -10.85 5.05
N VAL A 133 -8.19 -11.28 4.07
CA VAL A 133 -6.75 -11.08 4.02
C VAL A 133 -6.40 -10.21 2.82
N ARG A 134 -5.73 -9.08 3.07
CA ARG A 134 -5.25 -8.12 2.08
C ARG A 134 -3.84 -8.51 1.64
N ILE A 135 -3.69 -8.87 0.38
CA ILE A 135 -2.39 -9.14 -0.24
C ILE A 135 -1.91 -7.82 -0.85
N ILE A 136 -0.90 -7.21 -0.25
CA ILE A 136 -0.41 -5.86 -0.61
C ILE A 136 0.92 -5.93 -1.37
N TRP A 137 1.10 -4.99 -2.31
CA TRP A 137 2.37 -4.72 -2.99
C TRP A 137 2.48 -3.23 -3.32
N SER A 138 3.70 -2.75 -3.56
CA SER A 138 3.95 -1.41 -4.11
C SER A 138 4.33 -1.55 -5.59
N ASP A 139 3.69 -0.78 -6.46
CA ASP A 139 3.97 -0.79 -7.90
C ASP A 139 5.18 0.09 -8.27
N ALA A 140 5.53 0.15 -9.55
CA ALA A 140 6.67 0.95 -10.00
C ALA A 140 6.42 2.47 -9.98
N SER A 141 5.17 2.92 -9.88
CA SER A 141 4.82 4.32 -9.60
C SER A 141 4.95 4.69 -8.12
N GLY A 142 5.20 3.70 -7.25
CA GLY A 142 5.31 3.88 -5.80
C GLY A 142 3.96 3.86 -5.07
N GLN A 143 2.86 3.56 -5.77
CA GLN A 143 1.56 3.40 -5.14
C GLN A 143 1.42 2.01 -4.53
N ASN A 144 0.86 1.96 -3.32
CA ASN A 144 0.48 0.72 -2.67
C ASN A 144 -0.85 0.23 -3.25
N ARG A 145 -0.90 -1.05 -3.61
CA ARG A 145 -2.08 -1.72 -4.16
C ARG A 145 -2.36 -2.98 -3.37
N CYS A 146 -3.61 -3.41 -3.34
CA CYS A 146 -3.97 -4.66 -2.68
C CYS A 146 -5.02 -5.47 -3.44
N ARG A 147 -5.00 -6.79 -3.20
CA ARG A 147 -6.11 -7.69 -3.49
C ARG A 147 -6.64 -8.26 -2.19
N VAL A 148 -7.95 -8.22 -2.03
CA VAL A 148 -8.61 -8.73 -0.83
C VAL A 148 -9.17 -10.12 -1.11
N VAL A 149 -8.84 -11.08 -0.26
CA VAL A 149 -9.29 -12.48 -0.40
C VAL A 149 -10.06 -12.87 0.86
N PRO A 150 -11.25 -13.49 0.75
CA PRO A 150 -11.95 -14.06 1.90
C PRO A 150 -11.06 -15.06 2.65
N ALA A 151 -11.06 -15.01 3.98
CA ALA A 151 -10.13 -15.78 4.81
C ALA A 151 -10.13 -17.28 4.50
N GLY A 152 -11.31 -17.90 4.36
CA GLY A 152 -11.41 -19.33 3.99
C GLY A 152 -10.65 -19.66 2.71
N ARG A 153 -10.83 -18.87 1.64
CA ARG A 153 -10.08 -19.05 0.39
C ARG A 153 -8.59 -18.77 0.56
N PHE A 154 -8.23 -17.78 1.38
CA PHE A 154 -6.83 -17.44 1.62
C PHE A 154 -6.09 -18.59 2.28
N TYR A 155 -6.60 -19.08 3.40
CA TYR A 155 -5.98 -20.13 4.20
C TYR A 155 -6.02 -21.50 3.52
N GLU A 156 -7.08 -21.80 2.75
CA GLU A 156 -7.18 -23.05 2.00
C GLU A 156 -6.25 -23.07 0.78
N VAL A 157 -6.23 -22.00 -0.02
CA VAL A 157 -5.60 -22.00 -1.36
C VAL A 157 -4.54 -20.92 -1.51
N THR A 158 -4.92 -19.65 -1.30
CA THR A 158 -4.12 -18.51 -1.75
C THR A 158 -2.78 -18.39 -1.04
N ARG A 159 -2.69 -18.75 0.26
CA ARG A 159 -1.43 -18.69 1.02
C ARG A 159 -0.30 -19.51 0.37
N ASN A 160 -0.65 -20.60 -0.32
CA ASN A 160 0.31 -21.53 -0.92
C ASN A 160 0.41 -21.40 -2.44
N LYS A 161 -0.68 -20.98 -3.11
CA LYS A 161 -0.76 -20.94 -4.58
C LYS A 161 -0.68 -19.52 -5.16
N GLY A 162 -0.82 -18.52 -4.30
CA GLY A 162 -0.94 -17.13 -4.69
C GLY A 162 -2.26 -16.80 -5.39
N VAL A 163 -2.41 -15.53 -5.76
CA VAL A 163 -3.54 -15.00 -6.55
C VAL A 163 -3.04 -14.44 -7.87
N GLY A 164 -3.80 -14.60 -8.95
CA GLY A 164 -3.45 -14.04 -10.26
C GLY A 164 -3.39 -12.52 -10.26
N LEU A 165 -2.45 -11.95 -11.01
CA LEU A 165 -2.35 -10.51 -11.23
C LEU A 165 -1.81 -10.23 -12.64
N THR A 166 -2.46 -9.33 -13.38
CA THR A 166 -2.06 -8.99 -14.74
C THR A 166 -0.68 -8.30 -14.77
N PHE A 167 0.09 -8.50 -15.85
CA PHE A 167 1.37 -7.84 -16.04
C PHE A 167 1.28 -6.30 -16.05
N ALA A 168 0.15 -5.74 -16.52
CA ALA A 168 -0.05 -4.30 -16.65
C ALA A 168 0.18 -3.52 -15.35
N VAL A 169 -0.06 -4.13 -14.18
CA VAL A 169 0.01 -3.46 -12.86
C VAL A 169 1.38 -2.86 -12.53
N MET A 170 2.47 -3.43 -13.04
CA MET A 170 3.82 -2.89 -12.82
C MET A 170 4.22 -1.85 -13.87
N GLY A 171 3.33 -1.58 -14.84
CA GLY A 171 3.49 -0.53 -15.84
C GLY A 171 2.58 0.67 -15.62
N MET A 172 1.67 0.63 -14.64
CA MET A 172 0.71 1.71 -14.39
C MET A 172 1.38 2.97 -13.85
N THR A 173 0.76 4.12 -14.10
CA THR A 173 1.23 5.43 -13.65
C THR A 173 0.47 5.89 -12.41
N SER A 174 0.89 7.02 -11.82
CA SER A 174 0.11 7.71 -10.79
C SER A 174 -1.28 8.12 -11.24
N PHE A 175 -1.52 8.38 -12.53
CA PHE A 175 -2.75 9.02 -13.00
C PHE A 175 -3.72 8.12 -13.78
N CYS A 176 -3.31 6.93 -14.19
CA CYS A 176 -4.19 6.02 -14.92
C CYS A 176 -3.95 4.53 -14.59
N ASP A 177 -5.04 3.75 -14.66
CA ASP A 177 -5.01 2.28 -14.53
C ASP A 177 -4.72 1.61 -15.89
N GLY A 178 -3.67 2.09 -16.58
CA GLY A 178 -3.17 1.53 -17.84
C GLY A 178 -1.65 1.56 -17.86
N PRO A 179 -0.99 0.55 -18.46
CA PRO A 179 0.46 0.54 -18.52
C PRO A 179 0.97 1.66 -19.45
N ALA A 180 2.00 2.39 -19.01
CA ALA A 180 2.65 3.40 -19.82
C ALA A 180 3.36 2.77 -21.04
N ASP A 181 3.37 3.51 -22.15
CA ASP A 181 4.12 3.15 -23.35
C ASP A 181 5.63 3.02 -23.04
N GLY A 182 6.26 1.98 -23.59
CA GLY A 182 7.68 1.69 -23.36
C GLY A 182 7.97 0.80 -22.14
N THR A 183 6.96 0.47 -21.31
CA THR A 183 7.11 -0.51 -20.22
C THR A 183 7.25 -1.95 -20.73
N ASN A 184 6.79 -2.22 -21.96
CA ASN A 184 6.57 -3.56 -22.53
C ASN A 184 5.59 -4.44 -21.74
N LEU A 185 4.80 -3.84 -20.85
CA LEU A 185 3.76 -4.51 -20.08
C LEU A 185 2.40 -4.20 -20.70
N THR A 186 1.54 -5.20 -20.77
CA THR A 186 0.19 -5.07 -21.34
C THR A 186 -0.82 -5.82 -20.47
N GLY A 187 -2.11 -5.75 -20.82
CA GLY A 187 -3.14 -6.57 -20.19
C GLY A 187 -3.02 -8.07 -20.48
N VAL A 188 -2.13 -8.49 -21.40
CA VAL A 188 -1.93 -9.89 -21.77
C VAL A 188 -0.86 -10.52 -20.88
N GLY A 189 -1.23 -11.61 -20.20
CA GLY A 189 -0.35 -12.35 -19.30
C GLY A 189 -0.65 -12.08 -17.84
N GLU A 190 -0.25 -13.02 -17.00
CA GLU A 190 -0.57 -13.03 -15.57
C GLU A 190 0.61 -13.59 -14.77
N ILE A 191 0.92 -12.95 -13.65
CA ILE A 191 1.79 -13.49 -12.60
C ILE A 191 0.97 -14.06 -11.44
N ARG A 192 1.65 -14.71 -10.51
CA ARG A 192 1.11 -15.03 -9.18
C ARG A 192 1.66 -14.06 -8.16
N LEU A 193 0.78 -13.38 -7.43
CA LEU A 193 1.10 -12.75 -6.15
C LEU A 193 1.12 -13.84 -5.08
N VAL A 194 2.30 -14.19 -4.59
CA VAL A 194 2.51 -15.22 -3.59
C VAL A 194 2.73 -14.56 -2.23
N PRO A 195 1.82 -14.76 -1.25
CA PRO A 195 1.95 -14.19 0.09
C PRO A 195 3.25 -14.61 0.78
N ASP A 196 3.92 -13.63 1.40
CA ASP A 196 5.08 -13.84 2.25
C ASP A 196 4.64 -13.93 3.71
N MET A 197 4.33 -15.15 4.15
CA MET A 197 3.66 -15.40 5.43
C MET A 197 4.36 -14.81 6.68
N PRO A 198 5.70 -14.76 6.78
CA PRO A 198 6.39 -14.02 7.84
C PRO A 198 6.01 -12.54 7.96
N THR A 199 5.45 -11.95 6.91
CA THR A 199 4.99 -10.55 6.91
C THR A 199 3.51 -10.39 7.27
N LEU A 200 2.76 -11.48 7.45
CA LEU A 200 1.33 -11.43 7.78
C LEU A 200 1.12 -10.74 9.13
N LEU A 201 0.24 -9.74 9.17
CA LEU A 201 -0.17 -9.06 10.40
C LEU A 201 -1.68 -8.84 10.46
N ARG A 202 -2.24 -8.94 11.66
CA ARG A 202 -3.62 -8.53 11.98
C ARG A 202 -3.69 -7.01 11.98
N LEU A 203 -4.64 -6.42 11.25
CA LEU A 203 -4.73 -4.98 11.12
C LEU A 203 -5.26 -4.35 12.43
N PRO A 204 -4.49 -3.49 13.12
CA PRO A 204 -4.94 -2.86 14.37
C PRO A 204 -6.18 -1.98 14.20
N TRP A 205 -6.37 -1.38 13.01
CA TRP A 205 -7.50 -0.52 12.68
C TRP A 205 -8.70 -1.26 12.07
N SER A 206 -8.55 -2.54 11.71
CA SER A 206 -9.65 -3.39 11.23
C SER A 206 -9.50 -4.79 11.82
N SER A 207 -10.10 -4.98 12.99
CA SER A 207 -9.87 -6.14 13.85
C SER A 207 -10.34 -7.47 13.28
N ARG A 208 -10.98 -7.51 12.11
CA ARG A 208 -11.41 -8.73 11.40
C ARG A 208 -10.69 -8.93 10.06
N GLU A 209 -9.59 -8.22 9.86
CA GLU A 209 -8.81 -8.26 8.64
C GLU A 209 -7.32 -8.42 8.93
N GLU A 210 -6.63 -9.06 8.00
CA GLU A 210 -5.19 -9.20 8.01
C GLU A 210 -4.58 -8.63 6.73
N MET A 211 -3.27 -8.36 6.77
CA MET A 211 -2.52 -7.90 5.61
C MET A 211 -1.18 -8.63 5.51
N VAL A 212 -0.78 -8.95 4.30
CA VAL A 212 0.45 -9.69 4.00
C VAL A 212 1.11 -9.13 2.74
N MET A 213 2.43 -8.94 2.79
CA MET A 213 3.21 -8.61 1.60
C MET A 213 3.23 -9.80 0.65
N ALA A 214 3.39 -9.55 -0.65
CA ALA A 214 3.54 -10.62 -1.63
C ALA A 214 4.73 -10.43 -2.56
N ASP A 215 5.31 -11.57 -2.92
CA ASP A 215 6.24 -11.67 -4.04
C ASP A 215 5.48 -11.87 -5.34
N MET A 216 6.03 -11.35 -6.43
CA MET A 216 5.50 -11.53 -7.77
C MET A 216 6.27 -12.64 -8.48
N GLN A 217 5.58 -13.69 -8.89
CA GLN A 217 6.17 -14.85 -9.53
C GLN A 217 5.58 -15.09 -10.92
N ILE A 218 6.44 -15.32 -11.91
CA ILE A 218 6.01 -15.64 -13.29
C ILE A 218 5.55 -17.10 -13.40
N ARG A 219 6.18 -17.98 -12.63
CA ARG A 219 5.86 -19.40 -12.47
C ARG A 219 6.10 -19.76 -11.00
N PRO A 220 5.48 -20.83 -10.47
CA PRO A 220 5.73 -21.25 -9.09
C PRO A 220 7.22 -21.41 -8.80
N GLY A 221 7.73 -20.68 -7.81
CA GLY A 221 9.14 -20.68 -7.41
C GLY A 221 10.04 -19.78 -8.25
N GLU A 222 9.54 -19.14 -9.31
CA GLU A 222 10.30 -18.27 -10.18
C GLU A 222 9.85 -16.82 -10.05
N ALA A 223 10.68 -16.00 -9.41
CA ALA A 223 10.41 -14.59 -9.22
C ALA A 223 10.35 -13.86 -10.57
N TRP A 224 9.33 -13.02 -10.73
CA TRP A 224 9.17 -12.20 -11.90
C TRP A 224 10.21 -11.07 -11.93
N GLU A 225 10.68 -10.74 -13.12
CA GLU A 225 11.74 -9.73 -13.32
C GLU A 225 11.31 -8.30 -12.99
N TYR A 226 10.01 -8.03 -12.88
CA TYR A 226 9.47 -6.74 -12.48
C TYR A 226 9.12 -6.67 -10.98
N CYS A 227 9.47 -7.69 -10.18
CA CYS A 227 9.15 -7.72 -8.75
C CYS A 227 10.08 -6.81 -7.93
N PRO A 228 9.59 -5.74 -7.29
CA PRO A 228 10.45 -4.83 -6.50
C PRO A 228 11.13 -5.49 -5.30
N ARG A 229 10.38 -6.32 -4.55
CA ARG A 229 10.90 -7.05 -3.38
C ARG A 229 12.05 -7.97 -3.76
N ASN A 230 11.91 -8.68 -4.89
CA ASN A 230 12.96 -9.56 -5.40
C ASN A 230 14.18 -8.76 -5.92
N ALA A 231 13.98 -7.60 -6.55
CA ALA A 231 15.08 -6.74 -6.97
C ALA A 231 15.95 -6.33 -5.77
N LEU A 232 15.32 -5.87 -4.67
CA LEU A 232 16.05 -5.56 -3.43
C LEU A 232 16.78 -6.78 -2.87
N ARG A 233 16.10 -7.95 -2.76
CA ARG A 233 16.72 -9.19 -2.26
C ARG A 233 17.94 -9.60 -3.08
N LYS A 234 17.88 -9.49 -4.42
CA LYS A 234 18.99 -9.81 -5.32
C LYS A 234 20.21 -8.94 -5.03
N VAL A 235 20.05 -7.62 -5.00
CA VAL A 235 21.20 -6.73 -4.77
C VAL A 235 21.73 -6.85 -3.34
N THR A 236 20.88 -7.05 -2.32
CA THR A 236 21.37 -7.31 -0.95
C THR A 236 22.10 -8.64 -0.84
N LYS A 237 21.71 -9.65 -1.63
CA LYS A 237 22.42 -10.92 -1.70
C LYS A 237 23.81 -10.73 -2.33
N VAL A 238 23.92 -9.94 -3.39
CA VAL A 238 25.23 -9.58 -3.98
C VAL A 238 26.11 -8.88 -2.97
N LEU A 239 25.58 -7.91 -2.21
CA LEU A 239 26.31 -7.21 -1.16
C LEU A 239 26.87 -8.18 -0.10
N LEU A 240 26.05 -9.14 0.33
CA LEU A 240 26.46 -10.16 1.29
C LEU A 240 27.49 -11.13 0.70
N ASP A 241 27.23 -11.68 -0.49
CA ASP A 241 28.07 -12.72 -1.11
C ASP A 241 29.46 -12.18 -1.50
N GLU A 242 29.57 -10.92 -1.94
CA GLU A 242 30.83 -10.32 -2.39
C GLU A 242 31.62 -9.63 -1.28
N PHE A 243 30.94 -9.10 -0.26
CA PHE A 243 31.59 -8.25 0.75
C PHE A 243 31.36 -8.69 2.20
N ASN A 244 30.58 -9.74 2.45
CA ASN A 244 30.19 -10.21 3.79
C ASN A 244 29.50 -9.14 4.64
N VAL A 245 28.73 -8.25 4.00
CA VAL A 245 28.08 -7.12 4.67
C VAL A 245 26.59 -7.11 4.39
N THR A 246 25.82 -6.75 5.41
CA THR A 246 24.39 -6.46 5.31
C THR A 246 24.12 -4.97 5.51
N MET A 247 23.03 -4.47 4.94
CA MET A 247 22.62 -3.07 5.11
C MET A 247 21.39 -2.99 6.03
N LYS A 248 21.46 -2.16 7.07
CA LYS A 248 20.31 -1.77 7.89
C LYS A 248 19.81 -0.39 7.45
N ALA A 249 18.49 -0.20 7.45
CA ALA A 249 17.82 1.03 7.07
C ALA A 249 16.79 1.45 8.13
N GLY A 250 16.78 2.73 8.50
CA GLY A 250 15.74 3.38 9.31
C GLY A 250 15.18 4.58 8.54
N PHE A 251 13.89 4.88 8.73
CA PHE A 251 13.20 5.91 7.96
C PHE A 251 12.62 6.98 8.87
N GLU A 252 12.89 8.24 8.55
CA GLU A 252 12.20 9.43 9.07
C GLU A 252 11.09 9.74 8.08
N ASN A 253 9.84 9.41 8.40
CA ASN A 253 8.74 9.46 7.46
C ASN A 253 7.79 10.60 7.82
N GLU A 254 7.90 11.69 7.08
CA GLU A 254 7.07 12.89 7.24
C GLU A 254 5.73 12.71 6.51
N PHE A 255 4.67 13.37 6.99
CA PHE A 255 3.35 13.40 6.35
C PHE A 255 2.55 14.61 6.78
N PHE A 256 1.55 14.97 5.97
CA PHE A 256 0.60 16.02 6.29
C PHE A 256 -0.74 15.43 6.71
N LEU A 257 -1.28 15.92 7.82
CA LEU A 257 -2.68 15.74 8.16
C LEU A 257 -3.50 16.90 7.60
N ARG A 258 -4.63 16.56 7.00
CA ARG A 258 -5.61 17.51 6.48
C ARG A 258 -6.99 17.23 7.05
N ARG A 259 -7.70 18.31 7.33
CA ARG A 259 -9.09 18.27 7.78
C ARG A 259 -10.01 18.74 6.67
N LYS A 260 -11.22 18.21 6.70
CA LYS A 260 -12.27 18.56 5.74
C LYS A 260 -12.91 19.87 6.16
N LEU A 261 -12.93 20.84 5.24
CA LEU A 261 -13.69 22.07 5.36
C LEU A 261 -14.80 22.05 4.30
N VAL A 262 -16.03 22.36 4.70
CA VAL A 262 -17.15 22.53 3.77
C VAL A 262 -17.55 24.00 3.80
N SER A 263 -17.38 24.69 2.67
CA SER A 263 -17.82 26.09 2.48
C SER A 263 -18.64 26.15 1.21
N ASP A 264 -19.83 26.74 1.28
CA ASP A 264 -20.74 26.93 0.13
C ASP A 264 -21.03 25.65 -0.67
N GLY A 265 -21.07 24.50 0.01
CA GLY A 265 -21.29 23.18 -0.60
C GLY A 265 -20.08 22.58 -1.29
N VAL A 266 -18.93 23.26 -1.28
CA VAL A 266 -17.66 22.75 -1.81
C VAL A 266 -16.84 22.17 -0.67
N GLU A 267 -16.43 20.91 -0.82
CA GLU A 267 -15.55 20.22 0.12
C GLU A 267 -14.09 20.46 -0.25
N GLN A 268 -13.29 20.87 0.73
CA GLN A 268 -11.86 21.12 0.55
C GLN A 268 -11.06 20.47 1.68
N TRP A 269 -9.87 19.96 1.35
CA TRP A 269 -8.91 19.48 2.34
C TRP A 269 -7.92 20.59 2.66
N VAL A 270 -8.02 21.11 3.87
CA VAL A 270 -7.16 22.18 4.37
C VAL A 270 -6.18 21.62 5.41
N PRO A 271 -5.03 22.29 5.66
CA PRO A 271 -4.11 21.88 6.72
C PRO A 271 -4.80 21.64 8.06
N TYR A 272 -4.33 20.63 8.80
CA TYR A 272 -4.85 20.30 10.13
C TYR A 272 -4.69 21.45 11.13
N ASP A 273 -3.49 22.05 11.15
CA ASP A 273 -3.15 23.23 11.93
C ASP A 273 -2.17 24.13 11.15
N ASN A 274 -1.74 25.24 11.78
CA ASN A 274 -0.73 26.17 11.23
C ASN A 274 0.41 26.40 12.23
N THR A 275 0.78 25.39 13.01
CA THR A 275 1.81 25.50 14.05
C THR A 275 3.21 25.39 13.46
N ASN A 276 4.23 25.68 14.27
CA ASN A 276 5.64 25.62 13.87
C ASN A 276 6.28 24.29 14.27
N TYR A 277 7.48 24.03 13.73
CA TYR A 277 8.36 22.91 14.06
C TYR A 277 8.43 22.62 15.58
N CYS A 278 8.26 21.36 15.96
CA CYS A 278 8.29 20.86 17.34
C CYS A 278 7.30 21.57 18.30
N SER A 279 6.17 22.07 17.80
CA SER A 279 5.13 22.69 18.63
C SER A 279 4.44 21.68 19.56
N THR A 280 4.45 21.96 20.86
CA THR A 280 3.72 21.18 21.87
C THR A 280 2.21 21.21 21.63
N SER A 281 1.65 22.36 21.23
CA SER A 281 0.22 22.49 20.94
C SER A 281 -0.23 21.70 19.72
N ALA A 282 0.65 21.51 18.72
CA ALA A 282 0.31 20.68 17.56
C ALA A 282 0.26 19.20 17.97
N PHE A 283 1.24 18.75 18.76
CA PHE A 283 1.24 17.40 19.31
C PHE A 283 -0.01 17.16 20.18
N ASP A 284 -0.33 18.08 21.09
CA ASP A 284 -1.54 17.97 21.92
C ASP A 284 -2.81 17.94 21.07
N GLY A 285 -2.88 18.81 20.05
CA GLY A 285 -3.99 18.88 19.12
C GLY A 285 -4.19 17.60 18.31
N ALA A 286 -3.11 16.94 17.89
CA ALA A 286 -3.15 15.67 17.15
C ALA A 286 -2.97 14.43 18.04
N SER A 287 -2.98 14.58 19.36
CA SER A 287 -2.59 13.51 20.29
C SER A 287 -3.42 12.24 20.16
N SER A 288 -4.73 12.36 19.94
CA SER A 288 -5.64 11.21 19.80
C SER A 288 -5.27 10.30 18.62
N ILE A 289 -5.01 10.90 17.44
CA ILE A 289 -4.59 10.18 16.25
C ILE A 289 -3.16 9.65 16.41
N LEU A 290 -2.22 10.46 16.90
CA LEU A 290 -0.81 10.07 17.03
C LEU A 290 -0.62 8.93 18.04
N GLN A 291 -1.38 8.92 19.15
CA GLN A 291 -1.36 7.82 20.13
C GLN A 291 -1.92 6.53 19.54
N GLU A 292 -3.00 6.60 18.75
CA GLU A 292 -3.56 5.42 18.08
C GLU A 292 -2.62 4.88 16.99
N VAL A 293 -1.98 5.77 16.22
CA VAL A 293 -0.93 5.40 15.25
C VAL A 293 0.22 4.70 15.97
N TYR A 294 0.79 5.32 17.01
CA TYR A 294 1.89 4.74 17.78
C TYR A 294 1.54 3.36 18.33
N SER A 295 0.36 3.23 18.95
CA SER A 295 -0.10 1.95 19.52
C SER A 295 -0.26 0.88 18.43
N SER A 296 -0.82 1.23 17.28
CA SER A 296 -1.02 0.32 16.15
C SER A 296 0.29 -0.14 15.51
N LEU A 297 1.24 0.78 15.34
CA LEU A 297 2.59 0.46 14.85
C LEU A 297 3.30 -0.48 15.82
N LYS A 298 3.22 -0.21 17.13
CA LYS A 298 3.79 -1.05 18.18
C LYS A 298 3.21 -2.47 18.16
N THR A 299 1.89 -2.62 18.02
CA THR A 299 1.24 -3.94 17.88
C THR A 299 1.67 -4.68 16.61
N SER A 300 2.08 -3.94 15.57
CA SER A 300 2.58 -4.49 14.30
C SER A 300 4.10 -4.74 14.29
N ASP A 301 4.74 -4.67 15.47
CA ASP A 301 6.19 -4.81 15.64
C ASP A 301 6.97 -3.79 14.76
N ILE A 302 6.48 -2.55 14.74
CA ILE A 302 7.15 -1.39 14.15
C ILE A 302 7.54 -0.47 15.30
N VAL A 303 8.84 -0.37 15.56
CA VAL A 303 9.36 0.48 16.64
C VAL A 303 9.48 1.92 16.14
N VAL A 304 8.72 2.81 16.78
CA VAL A 304 8.83 4.27 16.62
C VAL A 304 9.83 4.79 17.64
N GLU A 305 10.90 5.43 17.17
CA GLU A 305 11.93 6.04 18.02
C GLU A 305 11.54 7.47 18.41
N GLN A 306 10.99 8.24 17.47
CA GLN A 306 10.59 9.63 17.69
C GLN A 306 9.32 9.98 16.91
N LEU A 307 8.60 10.96 17.45
CA LEU A 307 7.41 11.55 16.83
C LEU A 307 7.37 13.03 17.21
N HIS A 308 7.18 13.92 16.23
CA HIS A 308 7.01 15.35 16.48
C HIS A 308 6.20 16.03 15.37
N ALA A 309 5.73 17.23 15.67
CA ALA A 309 5.22 18.16 14.67
C ALA A 309 6.38 18.70 13.85
N GLU A 310 6.18 18.80 12.55
CA GLU A 310 7.20 19.26 11.61
C GLU A 310 6.93 20.69 11.13
N SER A 311 7.81 21.24 10.29
CA SER A 311 7.85 22.66 9.95
C SER A 311 6.66 23.14 9.10
N GLY A 312 5.98 22.24 8.40
CA GLY A 312 4.84 22.53 7.53
C GLY A 312 3.50 22.51 8.25
N LYS A 313 2.50 23.17 7.65
CA LYS A 313 1.16 23.30 8.26
C LYS A 313 0.46 21.94 8.38
N GLY A 314 0.24 21.49 9.61
CA GLY A 314 -0.32 20.16 9.88
C GLY A 314 0.63 19.01 9.50
N GLN A 315 1.94 19.26 9.45
CA GLN A 315 2.95 18.26 9.15
C GLN A 315 3.42 17.56 10.43
N PHE A 316 3.66 16.26 10.33
CA PHE A 316 4.20 15.44 11.41
C PHE A 316 5.27 14.50 10.85
N GLU A 317 6.19 14.09 11.71
CA GLU A 317 7.20 13.09 11.40
C GLU A 317 7.10 11.91 12.36
N ILE A 318 7.29 10.70 11.83
CA ILE A 318 7.49 9.48 12.61
C ILE A 318 8.81 8.84 12.18
N ALA A 319 9.77 8.77 13.11
CA ALA A 319 11.05 8.12 12.91
C ALA A 319 10.97 6.64 13.32
N LEU A 320 11.26 5.75 12.38
CA LEU A 320 11.23 4.30 12.55
C LEU A 320 12.62 3.76 12.83
N LYS A 321 12.71 2.83 13.80
CA LYS A 321 13.97 2.16 14.14
C LYS A 321 14.59 1.46 12.94
N TYR A 322 15.91 1.55 12.82
CA TYR A 322 16.64 0.83 11.77
C TYR A 322 16.57 -0.69 11.98
N ILE A 323 16.34 -1.41 10.88
CA ILE A 323 16.35 -2.88 10.82
C ILE A 323 16.98 -3.32 9.49
N LEU A 324 17.08 -4.62 9.21
CA LEU A 324 17.54 -5.10 7.91
C LEU A 324 16.75 -4.43 6.77
N CYS A 325 17.44 -3.88 5.76
CA CYS A 325 16.83 -2.99 4.77
C CYS A 325 15.64 -3.61 4.01
N THR A 326 15.64 -4.92 3.75
CA THR A 326 14.50 -5.64 3.16
C THR A 326 13.25 -5.57 4.04
N LEU A 327 13.42 -5.76 5.35
CA LEU A 327 12.33 -5.65 6.33
C LEU A 327 11.93 -4.19 6.53
N ALA A 328 12.88 -3.25 6.51
CA ALA A 328 12.60 -1.83 6.66
C ALA A 328 11.68 -1.32 5.55
N ALA A 329 11.88 -1.78 4.31
CA ALA A 329 11.00 -1.46 3.18
C ALA A 329 9.56 -1.95 3.40
N ASP A 330 9.40 -3.20 3.86
CA ASP A 330 8.08 -3.77 4.16
C ASP A 330 7.40 -3.02 5.32
N LYS A 331 8.14 -2.75 6.40
CA LYS A 331 7.63 -2.05 7.59
C LYS A 331 7.26 -0.59 7.29
N LEU A 332 7.94 0.07 6.35
CA LEU A 332 7.58 1.43 5.91
C LEU A 332 6.23 1.45 5.18
N ILE A 333 5.95 0.47 4.31
CA ILE A 333 4.64 0.34 3.66
C ILE A 333 3.54 0.15 4.72
N TYR A 334 3.75 -0.77 5.66
CA TYR A 334 2.79 -0.97 6.76
C TYR A 334 2.60 0.27 7.61
N ALA A 335 3.67 1.03 7.88
CA ALA A 335 3.57 2.27 8.64
C ALA A 335 2.69 3.30 7.92
N ARG A 336 2.90 3.50 6.61
CA ARG A 336 2.09 4.41 5.78
C ARG A 336 0.62 3.97 5.71
N GLU A 337 0.34 2.68 5.53
CA GLU A 337 -1.03 2.16 5.54
C GLU A 337 -1.72 2.35 6.89
N THR A 338 -0.97 2.17 7.99
CA THR A 338 -1.44 2.42 9.36
C THR A 338 -1.85 3.87 9.55
N ILE A 339 -0.95 4.81 9.20
CA ILE A 339 -1.19 6.25 9.31
C ILE A 339 -2.40 6.67 8.46
N LYS A 340 -2.47 6.26 7.19
CA LYS A 340 -3.60 6.56 6.30
C LYS A 340 -4.92 6.02 6.85
N SER A 341 -4.93 4.80 7.34
CA SER A 341 -6.16 4.15 7.82
C SER A 341 -6.68 4.78 9.11
N ILE A 342 -5.78 5.08 10.05
CA ILE A 342 -6.17 5.74 11.30
C ILE A 342 -6.58 7.19 11.04
N ALA A 343 -5.87 7.93 10.18
CA ALA A 343 -6.32 9.27 9.79
C ALA A 343 -7.75 9.28 9.24
N ARG A 344 -8.08 8.34 8.33
CA ARG A 344 -9.45 8.19 7.80
C ARG A 344 -10.46 7.84 8.88
N LYS A 345 -10.11 6.98 9.83
CA LYS A 345 -10.95 6.64 11.00
C LYS A 345 -11.29 7.89 11.82
N HIS A 346 -10.37 8.85 11.92
CA HIS A 346 -10.55 10.13 12.59
C HIS A 346 -11.16 11.24 11.70
N GLY A 347 -11.61 10.92 10.48
CA GLY A 347 -12.19 11.89 9.55
C GLY A 347 -11.17 12.84 8.91
N LEU A 348 -9.89 12.50 8.97
CA LEU A 348 -8.77 13.24 8.39
C LEU A 348 -8.23 12.56 7.13
N LEU A 349 -7.50 13.32 6.32
CA LEU A 349 -6.70 12.80 5.22
C LEU A 349 -5.22 12.91 5.60
N ALA A 350 -4.52 11.78 5.68
CA ALA A 350 -3.06 11.77 5.72
C ALA A 350 -2.53 11.63 4.30
N THR A 351 -1.65 12.54 3.88
CA THR A 351 -0.96 12.50 2.59
C THR A 351 0.55 12.53 2.81
N PHE A 352 1.25 11.71 2.03
CA PHE A 352 2.72 11.66 1.99
C PHE A 352 3.27 12.29 0.71
N LEU A 353 2.46 13.07 0.00
CA LEU A 353 2.87 13.79 -1.19
C LEU A 353 4.04 14.74 -0.85
N PRO A 354 5.14 14.79 -1.64
CA PRO A 354 6.34 15.54 -1.26
C PRO A 354 6.14 17.05 -1.18
N LYS A 355 5.27 17.63 -2.01
CA LYS A 355 4.97 19.07 -1.99
C LYS A 355 3.48 19.31 -2.21
N PRO A 356 2.65 19.12 -1.17
CA PRO A 356 1.20 19.21 -1.30
C PRO A 356 0.67 20.65 -1.26
N ASP A 357 1.50 21.62 -0.88
CA ASP A 357 1.32 23.06 -1.10
C ASP A 357 2.66 23.61 -1.63
N LEU A 358 2.64 24.24 -2.80
CA LEU A 358 3.86 24.78 -3.42
C LEU A 358 4.48 25.93 -2.62
N ASN A 359 3.69 26.59 -1.77
CA ASN A 359 4.13 27.74 -0.96
C ASN A 359 4.54 27.36 0.47
N ASP A 360 4.48 26.08 0.85
CA ASP A 360 4.87 25.60 2.18
C ASP A 360 6.11 24.70 2.10
N ILE A 361 6.64 24.19 3.21
CA ILE A 361 7.74 23.21 3.20
C ILE A 361 7.28 21.87 2.58
N GLY A 362 8.24 21.05 2.13
CA GLY A 362 7.97 19.72 1.60
C GLY A 362 7.98 18.61 2.66
N SER A 363 7.54 17.42 2.27
CA SER A 363 7.58 16.19 3.05
C SER A 363 8.58 15.18 2.47
N GLY A 364 9.54 14.76 3.29
CA GLY A 364 10.51 13.72 2.98
C GLY A 364 10.20 12.36 3.58
N SER A 365 10.97 11.36 3.15
CA SER A 365 11.08 10.07 3.81
C SER A 365 12.56 9.71 3.94
N HIS A 366 13.29 10.47 4.75
CA HIS A 366 14.75 10.42 4.79
C HIS A 366 15.16 9.04 5.28
N VAL A 367 16.24 8.48 4.71
CA VAL A 367 16.65 7.11 5.01
C VAL A 367 18.05 7.07 5.58
N HIS A 368 18.16 6.56 6.80
CA HIS A 368 19.40 6.32 7.52
C HIS A 368 19.93 4.92 7.20
N LEU A 369 21.18 4.83 6.76
CA LEU A 369 21.79 3.62 6.23
C LEU A 369 23.12 3.33 6.89
N SER A 370 23.30 2.07 7.28
CA SER A 370 24.52 1.56 7.91
C SER A 370 24.84 0.16 7.42
N LEU A 371 26.11 -0.21 7.54
CA LEU A 371 26.65 -1.48 7.06
C LEU A 371 27.06 -2.35 8.25
N TRP A 372 26.74 -3.64 8.19
CA TRP A 372 26.90 -4.55 9.32
C TRP A 372 27.50 -5.90 8.90
N GLU A 373 28.44 -6.38 9.70
CA GLU A 373 29.05 -7.72 9.63
C GLU A 373 28.95 -8.34 11.04
N ASP A 374 28.36 -9.53 11.17
CA ASP A 374 28.19 -10.23 12.46
C ASP A 374 27.67 -9.34 13.61
N ASP A 375 26.63 -8.54 13.33
CA ASP A 375 26.04 -7.55 14.25
C ASP A 375 26.97 -6.44 14.76
N GLN A 376 28.11 -6.24 14.10
CA GLN A 376 28.96 -5.06 14.28
C GLN A 376 28.73 -4.06 13.16
N ASN A 377 28.63 -2.78 13.52
CA ASN A 377 28.52 -1.71 12.55
C ASN A 377 29.90 -1.44 11.91
N VAL A 378 30.09 -1.95 10.70
CA VAL A 378 31.32 -1.80 9.91
C VAL A 378 31.33 -0.54 9.04
N PHE A 379 30.31 0.31 9.12
CA PHE A 379 30.36 1.65 8.52
C PHE A 379 31.29 2.58 9.32
N MET A 380 31.36 2.38 10.64
CA MET A 380 32.16 3.18 11.56
C MET A 380 33.65 2.99 11.32
N GLY A 381 34.39 4.10 11.32
CA GLY A 381 35.85 4.07 11.29
C GLY A 381 36.47 3.48 12.54
N SER A 382 37.76 3.21 12.47
CA SER A 382 38.59 2.79 13.59
C SER A 382 39.81 3.71 13.73
N SER A 383 40.57 3.59 14.82
CA SER A 383 41.81 4.37 15.01
C SER A 383 42.87 4.16 13.93
N LYS A 384 42.80 3.05 13.17
CA LYS A 384 43.74 2.71 12.09
C LYS A 384 43.20 3.01 10.69
N ASP A 385 41.88 3.12 10.56
CA ASP A 385 41.19 3.29 9.28
C ASP A 385 40.01 4.24 9.46
N ASN A 386 40.25 5.53 9.21
CA ASN A 386 39.30 6.60 9.47
C ASN A 386 39.27 7.59 8.28
N PHE A 387 38.26 7.42 7.43
CA PHE A 387 37.93 8.35 6.36
C PHE A 387 36.77 9.22 6.81
N TYR A 388 37.06 10.38 7.41
CA TYR A 388 36.05 11.33 7.88
C TYR A 388 35.04 10.73 8.90
N GLY A 389 35.49 9.79 9.72
CA GLY A 389 34.72 9.04 10.70
C GLY A 389 34.21 7.68 10.23
N MET A 390 34.41 7.35 8.94
CA MET A 390 33.98 6.10 8.31
C MET A 390 35.13 5.10 8.20
N SER A 391 34.80 3.82 8.12
CA SER A 391 35.72 2.78 7.64
C SER A 391 35.97 2.95 6.14
N LYS A 392 36.98 2.24 5.61
CA LYS A 392 37.17 2.11 4.15
C LYS A 392 35.91 1.60 3.45
N THR A 393 35.27 0.57 4.00
CA THR A 393 34.04 -0.02 3.45
C THR A 393 32.90 1.00 3.42
N GLY A 394 32.68 1.70 4.53
CA GLY A 394 31.65 2.75 4.61
C GLY A 394 31.89 3.89 3.63
N ALA A 395 33.13 4.37 3.55
CA ALA A 395 33.50 5.46 2.64
C ALA A 395 33.37 5.07 1.16
N GLN A 396 33.77 3.85 0.78
CA GLN A 396 33.65 3.35 -0.59
C GLN A 396 32.19 3.10 -0.99
N PHE A 397 31.39 2.55 -0.08
CA PHE A 397 29.96 2.37 -0.31
C PHE A 397 29.26 3.73 -0.52
N LEU A 398 29.52 4.69 0.37
CA LEU A 398 28.97 6.05 0.25
C LEU A 398 29.48 6.76 -1.02
N ALA A 399 30.73 6.53 -1.44
CA ALA A 399 31.26 7.04 -2.70
C ALA A 399 30.49 6.51 -3.93
N GLY A 400 30.09 5.23 -3.90
CA GLY A 400 29.22 4.63 -4.91
C GLY A 400 27.86 5.30 -4.95
N VAL A 401 27.21 5.46 -3.79
CA VAL A 401 25.92 6.17 -3.70
C VAL A 401 26.04 7.62 -4.21
N TYR A 402 27.12 8.33 -3.84
CA TYR A 402 27.40 9.67 -4.34
C TYR A 402 27.55 9.70 -5.87
N HIS A 403 28.29 8.74 -6.45
CA HIS A 403 28.54 8.67 -7.88
C HIS A 403 27.25 8.48 -8.69
N HIS A 404 26.32 7.68 -8.19
CA HIS A 404 25.06 7.34 -8.86
C HIS A 404 23.87 8.21 -8.42
N LEU A 405 24.08 9.22 -7.57
CA LEU A 405 22.99 9.92 -6.88
C LEU A 405 21.95 10.50 -7.84
N SER A 406 22.37 11.11 -8.96
CA SER A 406 21.46 11.65 -9.98
C SER A 406 20.53 10.59 -10.59
N SER A 407 21.04 9.38 -10.82
CA SER A 407 20.27 8.24 -11.32
C SER A 407 19.34 7.65 -10.26
N ILE A 408 19.81 7.59 -9.00
CA ILE A 408 19.05 7.08 -7.85
C ILE A 408 17.75 7.88 -7.64
N LEU A 409 17.77 9.20 -7.90
CA LEU A 409 16.58 10.05 -7.76
C LEU A 409 15.38 9.59 -8.59
N ALA A 410 15.58 8.93 -9.74
CA ALA A 410 14.47 8.36 -10.51
C ALA A 410 13.73 7.23 -9.76
N PHE A 411 14.30 6.71 -8.66
CA PHE A 411 13.66 5.75 -7.76
C PHE A 411 13.27 6.36 -6.41
N THR A 412 14.07 7.26 -5.85
CA THR A 412 13.86 7.82 -4.49
C THR A 412 13.06 9.12 -4.48
N ALA A 413 12.96 9.80 -5.62
CA ALA A 413 12.17 11.01 -5.85
C ALA A 413 11.43 10.89 -7.21
N PRO A 414 10.59 9.86 -7.40
CA PRO A 414 10.24 9.39 -8.74
C PRO A 414 9.11 10.18 -9.42
N HIS A 415 8.63 11.27 -8.85
CA HIS A 415 7.46 12.01 -9.33
C HIS A 415 7.83 13.47 -9.65
N PRO A 416 7.23 14.16 -10.65
CA PRO A 416 7.54 15.56 -10.91
C PRO A 416 7.42 16.47 -9.67
N ASN A 417 6.40 16.22 -8.83
CA ASN A 417 6.19 16.93 -7.55
C ASN A 417 7.34 16.75 -6.54
N SER A 418 8.11 15.67 -6.62
CA SER A 418 9.31 15.46 -5.80
C SER A 418 10.34 16.57 -5.97
N TYR A 419 10.45 17.14 -7.18
CA TYR A 419 11.45 18.16 -7.49
C TYR A 419 11.02 19.56 -7.04
N ASP A 420 9.74 19.79 -6.78
CA ASP A 420 9.26 21.00 -6.10
C ASP A 420 9.69 21.02 -4.62
N ARG A 421 9.94 19.83 -4.04
CA ARG A 421 10.57 19.68 -2.72
C ARG A 421 12.08 19.85 -2.79
N ILE A 422 12.76 19.33 -3.80
CA ILE A 422 14.24 19.34 -3.93
C ILE A 422 14.75 20.70 -4.42
N GLN A 423 14.68 21.70 -3.53
CA GLN A 423 15.11 23.07 -3.81
C GLN A 423 16.18 23.54 -2.81
N PRO A 424 17.09 24.45 -3.20
CA PRO A 424 18.05 25.03 -2.26
C PRO A 424 17.36 25.63 -1.04
N ASN A 425 17.98 25.49 0.14
CA ASN A 425 17.48 26.06 1.41
C ASN A 425 16.15 25.46 1.90
N THR A 426 15.91 24.18 1.60
CA THR A 426 14.69 23.46 2.03
C THR A 426 15.00 22.15 2.77
N TRP A 427 16.26 21.93 3.16
CA TRP A 427 16.72 20.71 3.85
C TRP A 427 16.44 19.40 3.10
N SER A 428 16.34 19.48 1.76
CA SER A 428 15.98 18.36 0.88
C SER A 428 17.13 17.83 0.03
N GLY A 429 18.28 18.51 0.04
CA GLY A 429 19.48 18.09 -0.70
C GLY A 429 19.47 18.46 -2.18
N ALA A 430 19.67 19.73 -2.52
CA ALA A 430 19.54 20.24 -3.90
C ALA A 430 20.83 20.22 -4.75
N TYR A 431 21.98 19.93 -4.14
CA TYR A 431 23.30 19.95 -4.78
C TYR A 431 24.00 18.60 -4.65
N LEU A 432 24.76 18.20 -5.67
CA LEU A 432 25.53 16.96 -5.68
C LEU A 432 26.74 17.09 -4.73
N CYS A 433 26.50 16.85 -3.45
CA CYS A 433 27.49 16.94 -2.38
C CYS A 433 27.16 15.94 -1.27
N TRP A 434 28.10 15.78 -0.35
CA TRP A 434 27.88 15.12 0.92
C TRP A 434 28.50 15.98 2.03
N GLY A 435 28.05 15.84 3.27
CA GLY A 435 28.58 16.61 4.38
C GLY A 435 28.34 15.95 5.73
N LYS A 436 29.22 16.22 6.68
CA LYS A 436 29.06 15.78 8.07
C LYS A 436 28.03 16.64 8.76
N GLU A 437 27.00 16.02 9.33
CA GLU A 437 25.92 16.71 10.03
C GLU A 437 25.25 17.85 9.23
N ASN A 438 25.41 17.84 7.89
CA ASN A 438 24.93 18.90 7.02
C ASN A 438 23.53 18.56 6.51
N ARG A 439 22.50 19.15 7.12
CA ARG A 439 21.09 18.92 6.75
C ARG A 439 20.71 19.47 5.36
N GLU A 440 21.54 20.28 4.72
CA GLU A 440 21.31 20.75 3.34
C GLU A 440 21.97 19.84 2.30
N ALA A 441 22.87 18.94 2.71
CA ALA A 441 23.45 17.96 1.80
C ALA A 441 22.46 16.80 1.55
N PRO A 442 22.33 16.30 0.31
CA PRO A 442 21.49 15.13 0.04
C PRO A 442 22.03 13.86 0.70
N LEU A 443 23.36 13.78 0.90
CA LEU A 443 24.04 12.72 1.64
C LEU A 443 24.66 13.31 2.91
N ARG A 444 24.01 13.08 4.05
CA ARG A 444 24.48 13.54 5.35
C ARG A 444 25.10 12.38 6.12
N THR A 445 26.35 12.48 6.56
CA THR A 445 26.85 11.52 7.56
C THR A 445 26.44 11.97 8.96
N ALA A 446 26.03 11.01 9.79
CA ALA A 446 25.50 11.28 11.12
C ALA A 446 26.34 10.60 12.22
N CYS A 447 26.52 11.34 13.30
CA CYS A 447 27.11 10.93 14.56
C CYS A 447 26.05 11.10 15.67
N PRO A 448 25.16 10.10 15.85
CA PRO A 448 24.10 10.20 16.85
C PRO A 448 24.66 10.24 18.28
N PRO A 449 23.90 10.76 19.26
CA PRO A 449 24.32 10.78 20.65
C PRO A 449 24.79 9.40 21.15
N GLY A 450 25.93 9.38 21.85
CA GLY A 450 26.56 8.15 22.33
C GLY A 450 27.62 7.55 21.39
N VAL A 451 27.74 8.06 20.16
CA VAL A 451 28.88 7.77 19.27
C VAL A 451 29.97 8.83 19.49
N PRO A 452 31.26 8.46 19.54
CA PRO A 452 32.35 9.43 19.61
C PRO A 452 32.30 10.42 18.43
N LEU A 453 32.49 11.71 18.69
CA LEU A 453 32.29 12.81 17.73
C LEU A 453 33.16 12.69 16.46
N GLU A 454 34.27 11.96 16.55
CA GLU A 454 35.19 11.70 15.45
C GLU A 454 34.79 10.54 14.53
N LEU A 455 33.73 9.79 14.89
CA LEU A 455 33.20 8.65 14.14
C LEU A 455 31.82 8.99 13.57
N VAL A 456 31.43 8.28 12.51
CA VAL A 456 30.06 8.33 11.98
C VAL A 456 29.51 6.91 11.93
N SER A 457 28.29 6.72 12.42
CA SER A 457 27.67 5.39 12.50
C SER A 457 26.81 5.06 11.29
N ASN A 458 26.32 6.08 10.59
CA ASN A 458 25.48 5.92 9.42
C ASN A 458 25.62 7.13 8.50
N PHE A 459 25.09 7.00 7.29
CA PHE A 459 24.74 8.14 6.47
C PHE A 459 23.23 8.20 6.26
N GLU A 460 22.75 9.33 5.79
CA GLU A 460 21.35 9.65 5.58
C GLU A 460 21.19 10.15 4.15
N ILE A 461 20.19 9.63 3.43
CA ILE A 461 19.78 10.17 2.14
C ILE A 461 18.52 11.02 2.35
N LYS A 462 18.66 12.34 2.17
CA LYS A 462 17.58 13.32 2.33
C LYS A 462 16.69 13.44 1.08
N SER A 463 17.27 13.15 -0.08
CA SER A 463 16.58 13.15 -1.38
C SER A 463 15.83 11.83 -1.62
N PHE A 464 15.05 11.43 -0.62
CA PHE A 464 14.14 10.30 -0.63
C PHE A 464 12.78 10.82 -0.13
N ASP A 465 11.72 10.54 -0.88
CA ASP A 465 10.36 10.92 -0.51
C ASP A 465 9.39 9.73 -0.59
N ALA A 466 8.15 9.96 -0.17
CA ALA A 466 7.18 8.89 -0.05
C ALA A 466 6.43 8.53 -1.34
N CYS A 467 6.69 9.23 -2.45
CA CYS A 467 6.33 8.74 -3.78
C CYS A 467 7.23 7.58 -4.22
N ALA A 468 8.38 7.37 -3.57
CA ALA A 468 9.24 6.22 -3.84
C ALA A 468 8.60 4.89 -3.43
N ASN A 469 8.73 3.90 -4.31
CA ASN A 469 8.63 2.49 -3.92
C ASN A 469 9.87 2.16 -3.06
N PRO A 470 9.71 1.84 -1.76
CA PRO A 470 10.86 1.71 -0.87
C PRO A 470 11.79 0.55 -1.24
N HIS A 471 11.26 -0.53 -1.83
CA HIS A 471 12.09 -1.63 -2.30
C HIS A 471 12.96 -1.21 -3.48
N LEU A 472 12.41 -0.47 -4.44
CA LEU A 472 13.19 0.02 -5.59
C LEU A 472 14.22 1.08 -5.19
N GLY A 473 13.83 2.02 -4.31
CA GLY A 473 14.73 3.05 -3.80
C GLY A 473 15.94 2.43 -3.08
N LEU A 474 15.70 1.50 -2.15
CA LEU A 474 16.78 0.79 -1.47
C LEU A 474 17.58 -0.11 -2.41
N ALA A 475 16.96 -0.73 -3.42
CA ALA A 475 17.67 -1.55 -4.38
C ALA A 475 18.68 -0.73 -5.20
N ALA A 476 18.28 0.48 -5.62
CA ALA A 476 19.17 1.40 -6.33
C ALA A 476 20.33 1.88 -5.44
N ILE A 477 20.08 2.15 -4.17
CA ILE A 477 21.11 2.56 -3.22
C ILE A 477 22.12 1.43 -2.97
N VAL A 478 21.65 0.19 -2.76
CA VAL A 478 22.53 -0.97 -2.58
C VAL A 478 23.35 -1.24 -3.83
N ALA A 479 22.72 -1.19 -5.02
CA ALA A 479 23.41 -1.39 -6.29
C ALA A 479 24.53 -0.36 -6.52
N ALA A 480 24.26 0.92 -6.23
CA ALA A 480 25.26 1.98 -6.31
C ALA A 480 26.40 1.78 -5.29
N GLY A 481 26.07 1.41 -4.05
CA GLY A 481 27.07 1.12 -3.03
C GLY A 481 27.97 -0.07 -3.39
N ILE A 482 27.42 -1.11 -4.00
CA ILE A 482 28.19 -2.26 -4.55
C ILE A 482 29.20 -1.77 -5.60
N ASP A 483 28.83 -0.88 -6.53
CA ASP A 483 29.79 -0.32 -7.50
C ASP A 483 30.93 0.44 -6.82
N GLY A 484 30.58 1.23 -5.79
CA GLY A 484 31.54 1.94 -4.95
C GLY A 484 32.57 1.01 -4.32
N LEU A 485 32.12 -0.12 -3.77
CA LEU A 485 32.98 -1.16 -3.20
C LEU A 485 33.82 -1.87 -4.26
N ARG A 486 33.20 -2.32 -5.37
CA ARG A 486 33.89 -3.04 -6.47
C ARG A 486 35.02 -2.23 -7.09
N ARG A 487 34.79 -0.93 -7.33
CA ARG A 487 35.75 -0.03 -7.98
C ARG A 487 36.64 0.71 -6.99
N GLY A 488 36.39 0.56 -5.68
CA GLY A 488 37.09 1.28 -4.64
C GLY A 488 36.99 2.80 -4.78
N LEU A 489 35.79 3.31 -5.08
CA LEU A 489 35.56 4.73 -5.31
C LEU A 489 35.91 5.57 -4.07
N LYS A 490 36.29 6.83 -4.32
CA LYS A 490 36.65 7.79 -3.28
C LYS A 490 35.63 8.91 -3.26
N LEU A 491 35.23 9.31 -2.05
CA LEU A 491 34.43 10.50 -1.85
C LEU A 491 35.25 11.76 -2.17
N PRO A 492 34.62 12.81 -2.71
CA PRO A 492 35.22 14.14 -2.70
C PRO A 492 35.31 14.68 -1.27
N GLU A 493 35.96 15.83 -1.08
CA GLU A 493 35.94 16.53 0.21
C GLU A 493 34.49 16.86 0.64
N PRO A 494 34.17 16.75 1.94
CA PRO A 494 32.84 17.08 2.45
C PRO A 494 32.54 18.58 2.34
N VAL A 495 31.27 18.91 2.16
CA VAL A 495 30.77 20.28 2.24
C VAL A 495 30.24 20.53 3.66
N GLU A 496 30.94 21.34 4.44
CA GLU A 496 30.65 21.60 5.86
C GLU A 496 29.77 22.84 6.12
N SER A 497 29.40 23.57 5.07
CA SER A 497 28.53 24.76 5.12
C SER A 497 27.34 24.60 4.20
N ASN A 498 26.46 25.60 4.11
CA ASN A 498 25.31 25.53 3.22
C ASN A 498 25.78 25.38 1.76
N PRO A 499 25.43 24.28 1.06
CA PRO A 499 25.82 24.07 -0.34
C PRO A 499 25.37 25.20 -1.28
N ALA A 500 24.29 25.92 -0.95
CA ALA A 500 23.80 27.05 -1.74
C ALA A 500 24.82 28.20 -1.82
N ASP A 501 25.67 28.37 -0.81
CA ASP A 501 26.74 29.39 -0.80
C ASP A 501 27.85 29.06 -1.81
N TYR A 502 27.89 27.82 -2.30
CA TYR A 502 28.86 27.31 -3.28
C TYR A 502 28.20 26.94 -4.60
N ALA A 503 27.04 27.53 -4.93
CA ALA A 503 26.29 27.19 -6.14
C ALA A 503 27.10 27.34 -7.44
N SER A 504 28.13 28.19 -7.47
CA SER A 504 29.05 28.34 -8.63
C SER A 504 30.10 27.23 -8.75
N LYS A 505 30.30 26.43 -7.71
CA LYS A 505 31.32 25.37 -7.62
C LYS A 505 30.71 23.97 -7.53
N LEU A 506 29.49 23.87 -7.00
CA LEU A 506 28.76 22.61 -6.85
C LEU A 506 27.78 22.42 -8.00
N GLN A 507 27.75 21.20 -8.53
CA GLN A 507 26.73 20.81 -9.49
C GLN A 507 25.37 20.68 -8.78
N ARG A 508 24.30 21.15 -9.41
CA ARG A 508 22.93 20.83 -8.96
C ARG A 508 22.66 19.34 -9.16
N LEU A 509 21.92 18.75 -8.22
CA LEU A 509 21.22 17.50 -8.52
C LEU A 509 20.16 17.77 -9.60
N PRO A 510 19.68 16.72 -10.31
CA PRO A 510 18.59 16.84 -11.26
C PRO A 510 17.47 17.77 -10.77
N GLN A 511 17.16 18.80 -11.54
CA GLN A 511 16.20 19.85 -11.15
C GLN A 511 14.76 19.50 -11.48
N ASN A 512 14.55 18.40 -12.20
CA ASN A 512 13.26 17.87 -12.59
C ASN A 512 13.40 16.36 -12.84
N LEU A 513 12.26 15.66 -12.93
CA LEU A 513 12.24 14.20 -13.15
C LEU A 513 12.86 13.79 -14.48
N GLN A 514 12.81 14.63 -15.52
CA GLN A 514 13.39 14.34 -16.82
C GLN A 514 14.91 14.19 -16.75
N GLU A 515 15.62 15.06 -16.04
CA GLU A 515 17.08 14.99 -15.83
C GLU A 515 17.50 13.71 -15.07
N SER A 516 16.69 13.26 -14.10
CA SER A 516 16.95 11.98 -13.41
C SER A 516 16.69 10.77 -14.29
N VAL A 517 15.66 10.83 -15.14
CA VAL A 517 15.38 9.78 -16.14
C VAL A 517 16.51 9.68 -17.15
N GLU A 518 17.09 10.80 -17.59
CA GLU A 518 18.25 10.84 -18.48
C GLU A 518 19.50 10.26 -17.81
N SER A 519 19.75 10.64 -16.55
CA SER A 519 20.85 10.08 -15.75
C SER A 519 20.73 8.56 -15.61
N LEU A 520 19.54 8.07 -15.22
CA LEU A 520 19.25 6.65 -15.07
C LEU A 520 19.38 5.89 -16.40
N SER A 521 18.93 6.48 -17.51
CA SER A 521 19.03 5.84 -18.84
C SER A 521 20.48 5.57 -19.26
N GLY A 522 21.45 6.35 -18.76
CA GLY A 522 22.87 6.15 -19.00
C GLY A 522 23.56 5.21 -18.00
N ASP A 523 22.88 4.81 -16.94
CA ASP A 523 23.47 4.13 -15.78
C ASP A 523 23.48 2.61 -15.93
N LYS A 524 24.55 2.09 -16.55
CA LYS A 524 24.69 0.66 -16.83
C LYS A 524 24.69 -0.21 -15.58
N VAL A 525 25.25 0.29 -14.47
CA VAL A 525 25.35 -0.44 -13.20
C VAL A 525 23.95 -0.71 -12.64
N LEU A 526 23.10 0.32 -12.60
CA LEU A 526 21.73 0.17 -12.09
C LEU A 526 20.90 -0.74 -13.01
N HIS A 527 21.06 -0.63 -14.34
CA HIS A 527 20.43 -1.55 -15.29
C HIS A 527 20.82 -3.01 -15.06
N GLU A 528 22.11 -3.28 -14.82
CA GLU A 528 22.62 -4.64 -14.61
C GLU A 528 22.16 -5.24 -13.27
N LEU A 529 22.35 -4.50 -12.17
CA LEU A 529 22.13 -5.03 -10.81
C LEU A 529 20.64 -5.08 -10.42
N ILE A 530 19.84 -4.08 -10.81
CA ILE A 530 18.39 -4.06 -10.52
C ILE A 530 17.63 -4.95 -11.52
N GLY A 531 18.05 -4.92 -12.79
CA GLY A 531 17.43 -5.64 -13.89
C GLY A 531 16.85 -4.71 -14.95
N ASP A 532 17.37 -4.85 -16.17
CA ASP A 532 17.12 -3.95 -17.30
C ASP A 532 15.62 -3.71 -17.61
N LYS A 533 14.79 -4.76 -17.56
CA LYS A 533 13.36 -4.62 -17.85
C LYS A 533 12.62 -3.80 -16.81
N LEU A 534 12.95 -3.96 -15.53
CA LEU A 534 12.34 -3.21 -14.44
C LEU A 534 12.79 -1.74 -14.47
N VAL A 535 14.08 -1.49 -14.75
CA VAL A 535 14.59 -0.12 -14.92
C VAL A 535 13.93 0.57 -16.11
N LYS A 536 13.78 -0.11 -17.26
CA LYS A 536 13.07 0.43 -18.43
C LYS A 536 11.60 0.71 -18.16
N ALA A 537 10.90 -0.16 -17.43
CA ALA A 537 9.52 0.10 -17.03
C ALA A 537 9.40 1.29 -16.08
N ALA A 538 10.31 1.42 -15.10
CA ALA A 538 10.38 2.61 -14.28
C ALA A 538 10.54 3.86 -15.16
N ILE A 539 11.59 3.94 -15.99
CA ILE A 539 11.83 5.05 -16.93
C ILE A 539 10.58 5.40 -17.74
N ALA A 540 9.89 4.41 -18.30
CA ALA A 540 8.68 4.61 -19.11
C ALA A 540 7.53 5.24 -18.30
N ILE A 541 7.30 4.77 -17.07
CA ILE A 541 6.30 5.37 -16.16
C ILE A 541 6.63 6.83 -15.88
N ARG A 542 7.89 7.15 -15.54
CA ARG A 542 8.30 8.53 -15.24
C ARG A 542 8.07 9.44 -16.44
N LYS A 543 8.42 8.98 -17.65
CA LYS A 543 8.18 9.74 -18.89
C LYS A 543 6.70 10.03 -19.13
N ALA A 544 5.83 9.05 -18.88
CA ALA A 544 4.39 9.24 -18.99
C ALA A 544 3.85 10.24 -17.96
N GLU A 545 4.37 10.20 -16.72
CA GLU A 545 4.00 11.16 -15.67
C GLU A 545 4.48 12.58 -15.99
N ILE A 546 5.72 12.74 -16.47
CA ILE A 546 6.24 14.03 -16.95
C ILE A 546 5.30 14.63 -17.99
N ASP A 547 4.95 13.87 -19.02
CA ASP A 547 4.08 14.33 -20.10
C ASP A 547 2.67 14.69 -19.60
N HIS A 548 2.09 13.84 -18.74
CA HIS A 548 0.76 14.07 -18.20
C HIS A 548 0.66 15.35 -17.37
N TYR A 549 1.55 15.53 -16.39
CA TYR A 549 1.48 16.67 -15.49
C TYR A 549 1.95 17.97 -16.14
N ALA A 550 2.83 17.90 -17.16
CA ALA A 550 3.15 19.06 -17.99
C ALA A 550 1.91 19.56 -18.77
N LYS A 551 1.08 18.64 -19.27
CA LYS A 551 -0.16 18.97 -20.00
C LYS A 551 -1.33 19.33 -19.08
N ASN A 552 -1.32 18.83 -17.84
CA ASN A 552 -2.43 18.98 -16.89
C ASN A 552 -1.94 19.47 -15.51
N PRO A 553 -1.51 20.74 -15.37
CA PRO A 553 -0.99 21.25 -14.10
C PRO A 553 -1.97 21.15 -12.93
N GLY A 554 -3.29 21.21 -13.18
CA GLY A 554 -4.29 21.04 -12.13
C GLY A 554 -4.36 19.63 -11.53
N ALA A 555 -3.85 18.61 -12.23
CA ALA A 555 -3.92 17.21 -11.81
C ALA A 555 -3.03 16.91 -10.58
N PHE A 556 -2.05 17.78 -10.27
CA PHE A 556 -1.27 17.65 -9.03
C PHE A 556 -2.14 17.70 -7.77
N ASN A 557 -3.30 18.38 -7.82
CA ASN A 557 -4.21 18.49 -6.67
C ASN A 557 -4.80 17.13 -6.27
N ASP A 558 -4.93 16.18 -7.20
CA ASP A 558 -5.50 14.85 -6.94
C ASP A 558 -4.49 13.89 -6.31
N LEU A 559 -3.20 14.21 -6.35
CA LEU A 559 -2.15 13.34 -5.81
C LEU A 559 -2.22 13.15 -4.31
N ILE A 560 -2.82 14.10 -3.60
CA ILE A 560 -3.00 14.05 -2.13
C ILE A 560 -3.85 12.85 -1.70
N TYR A 561 -4.64 12.28 -2.62
CA TYR A 561 -5.46 11.09 -2.39
C TYR A 561 -4.71 9.79 -2.68
N ARG A 562 -3.63 9.87 -3.47
CA ARG A 562 -2.86 8.72 -3.97
C ARG A 562 -1.66 8.44 -3.07
N TYR A 563 -0.90 9.49 -2.73
CA TYR A 563 0.25 9.45 -1.85
C TYR A 563 -0.07 10.04 -0.50
#